data_AF-A0A5N6V036-F1
#
_entry.id   AF-A0A5N6V036-F1
#
_cell.length_a   1.000
_cell.length_b   1.000
_cell.length_c   1.000
_cell.angle_alpha   90.00
_cell.angle_beta   90.00
_cell.angle_gamma   90.00
#
_symmetry.space_group_name_H-M   'P 1'
#
loop_
_entity.id
_entity.type
_entity.pdbx_description
1 polymer ?
#
loop_
_entity_poly.entity_id
_entity_poly.type
_entity_poly.pdbx_seq_one_letter_code
_entity_poly.pdbx_strand_id
1 'polypeptide(L)'
;MTDVFGNYVVQKLFEHGNQTQKKILANQMKGHILALSTQMYGCRVVQKVRASFSHSLFLTGRWANSVQALEHILTDQQASMVKELEHHVLRCVRDQNGNHVIQKAIERVPSEHVQFVINAFIGQVEKLATHPYGCRVIQRMLEHCKEEDREAILAELHVCTAKLIPDQFGNYVIQHVIENGEDKDRTRMVSIVMSNLLTYSKHKFASNVVEKSIEFGQESQRHQIISMLTSTDDNGENPLLGLIRDQFGNYVIQKVLCQLKGAERDALVEEIKPLLSQLKKYSYGKQIAAIEKLVADSNSPTNGTLPHTTSTTPPNSHKSSPQPSKRAVNGLDGCRAPVVGAAPPTPPPIDTQSNGDGSSDTKTVIKSTPLAASESAGTTPTTSVEITGAN
;
A
#
# COMPACT_ATOMS: atom_id res chain seq x y z
N MET A 1 -23.91 12.45 -1.27
CA MET A 1 -22.83 11.47 -0.97
C MET A 1 -21.49 11.83 -1.61
N THR A 2 -21.50 12.54 -2.75
CA THR A 2 -20.30 12.91 -3.52
C THR A 2 -19.82 14.34 -3.28
N ASP A 3 -20.52 15.11 -2.43
CA ASP A 3 -20.15 16.49 -2.08
C ASP A 3 -18.97 16.54 -1.11
N VAL A 4 -18.13 17.57 -1.23
CA VAL A 4 -16.89 17.76 -0.43
C VAL A 4 -17.13 17.85 1.07
N PHE A 5 -18.29 18.38 1.51
CA PHE A 5 -18.65 18.48 2.92
C PHE A 5 -19.80 17.52 3.28
N GLY A 6 -20.78 17.40 2.40
CA GLY A 6 -21.95 16.55 2.59
C GLY A 6 -21.60 15.06 2.72
N ASN A 7 -20.47 14.60 2.19
CA ASN A 7 -20.01 13.23 2.42
C ASN A 7 -19.77 12.94 3.91
N TYR A 8 -19.28 13.91 4.70
CA TYR A 8 -19.05 13.72 6.13
C TYR A 8 -20.36 13.58 6.91
N VAL A 9 -21.39 14.32 6.53
CA VAL A 9 -22.73 14.19 7.13
C VAL A 9 -23.28 12.80 6.87
N VAL A 10 -23.20 12.30 5.62
CA VAL A 10 -23.67 10.94 5.30
C VAL A 10 -22.84 9.88 6.05
N GLN A 11 -21.53 10.06 6.15
CA GLN A 11 -20.68 9.19 6.97
C GLN A 11 -21.13 9.16 8.44
N LYS A 12 -21.47 10.33 9.01
CA LYS A 12 -21.96 10.43 10.40
C LYS A 12 -23.36 9.86 10.58
N LEU A 13 -24.22 9.90 9.56
CA LEU A 13 -25.51 9.18 9.57
C LEU A 13 -25.31 7.66 9.55
N PHE A 14 -24.31 7.14 8.84
CA PHE A 14 -23.93 5.73 8.96
C PHE A 14 -23.29 5.40 10.31
N GLU A 15 -22.64 6.36 10.97
CA GLU A 15 -22.05 6.18 12.29
C GLU A 15 -23.14 6.15 13.38
N HIS A 16 -23.95 7.19 13.47
CA HIS A 16 -24.85 7.46 14.59
C HIS A 16 -26.34 7.28 14.28
N GLY A 17 -26.72 7.05 13.02
CA GLY A 17 -28.12 6.86 12.64
C GLY A 17 -28.73 5.57 13.20
N ASN A 18 -30.06 5.49 13.19
CA ASN A 18 -30.77 4.24 13.52
C ASN A 18 -30.76 3.26 12.34
N GLN A 19 -31.13 1.99 12.58
CA GLN A 19 -31.13 0.94 11.54
C GLN A 19 -31.99 1.28 10.32
N THR A 20 -33.13 1.94 10.55
CA THR A 20 -34.04 2.34 9.48
C THR A 20 -33.39 3.39 8.57
N GLN A 21 -32.75 4.41 9.16
CA GLN A 21 -32.00 5.44 8.43
C GLN A 21 -30.85 4.84 7.63
N LYS A 22 -30.08 3.94 8.25
CA LYS A 22 -28.98 3.23 7.58
C LYS A 22 -29.48 2.39 6.41
N LYS A 23 -30.60 1.69 6.58
CA LYS A 23 -31.24 0.90 5.52
C LYS A 23 -31.72 1.78 4.37
N ILE A 24 -32.33 2.94 4.65
CA ILE A 24 -32.76 3.90 3.62
C ILE A 24 -31.55 4.41 2.83
N LEU A 25 -30.48 4.81 3.53
CA LEU A 25 -29.25 5.27 2.88
C LEU A 25 -28.60 4.17 2.04
N ALA A 26 -28.52 2.93 2.56
CA ALA A 26 -27.99 1.79 1.81
C ALA A 26 -28.82 1.49 0.55
N ASN A 27 -30.15 1.58 0.64
CA ASN A 27 -31.03 1.42 -0.51
C ASN A 27 -30.84 2.52 -1.56
N GLN A 28 -30.54 3.76 -1.16
CA GLN A 28 -30.19 4.84 -2.09
C GLN A 28 -28.81 4.68 -2.72
N MET A 29 -27.89 3.94 -2.07
CA MET A 29 -26.58 3.62 -2.65
C MET A 29 -26.64 2.47 -3.65
N LYS A 30 -27.65 1.60 -3.52
CA LYS A 30 -27.87 0.44 -4.41
C LYS A 30 -28.07 0.90 -5.85
N GLY A 31 -27.39 0.26 -6.79
CA GLY A 31 -27.34 0.63 -8.21
C GLY A 31 -26.34 1.73 -8.54
N HIS A 32 -25.71 2.34 -7.54
CA HIS A 32 -24.74 3.43 -7.71
C HIS A 32 -23.38 3.12 -7.08
N ILE A 33 -23.14 1.88 -6.65
CA ILE A 33 -21.93 1.52 -5.90
C ILE A 33 -20.66 1.71 -6.72
N LEU A 34 -20.68 1.35 -8.00
CA LEU A 34 -19.54 1.57 -8.89
C LEU A 34 -19.17 3.07 -8.98
N ALA A 35 -20.16 3.91 -9.29
CA ALA A 35 -19.96 5.35 -9.45
C ALA A 35 -19.46 5.99 -8.16
N LEU A 36 -20.03 5.61 -7.01
CA LEU A 36 -19.59 6.08 -5.71
C LEU A 36 -18.18 5.60 -5.37
N SER A 37 -17.82 4.35 -5.71
CA SER A 37 -16.50 3.77 -5.40
C SER A 37 -15.36 4.47 -6.12
N THR A 38 -15.58 4.93 -7.36
CA THR A 38 -14.57 5.64 -8.15
C THR A 38 -14.51 7.14 -7.86
N GLN A 39 -15.50 7.70 -7.16
CA GLN A 39 -15.56 9.14 -6.87
C GLN A 39 -14.82 9.49 -5.57
N MET A 40 -14.09 10.61 -5.60
CA MET A 40 -13.14 11.02 -4.54
C MET A 40 -13.72 11.12 -3.11
N TYR A 41 -14.98 11.54 -2.98
CA TYR A 41 -15.70 11.67 -1.71
C TYR A 41 -16.70 10.53 -1.47
N GLY A 42 -17.33 10.04 -2.55
CA GLY A 42 -18.25 8.91 -2.55
C GLY A 42 -17.57 7.63 -2.08
N CYS A 43 -16.30 7.44 -2.44
CA CYS A 43 -15.53 6.26 -2.02
C CYS A 43 -15.37 6.24 -0.50
N ARG A 44 -15.27 7.42 0.14
CA ARG A 44 -15.19 7.55 1.60
C ARG A 44 -16.49 7.12 2.25
N VAL A 45 -17.63 7.46 1.66
CA VAL A 45 -18.94 6.99 2.12
C VAL A 45 -19.03 5.47 1.98
N VAL A 46 -18.70 4.91 0.81
CA VAL A 46 -18.73 3.45 0.57
C VAL A 46 -17.78 2.70 1.52
N GLN A 47 -16.58 3.23 1.76
CA GLN A 47 -15.63 2.67 2.74
C GLN A 47 -16.15 2.78 4.18
N LYS A 48 -16.87 3.86 4.51
CA LYS A 48 -17.42 4.10 5.85
C LYS A 48 -18.68 3.28 6.14
N VAL A 49 -19.36 2.75 5.11
CA VAL A 49 -20.52 1.84 5.26
C VAL A 49 -20.21 0.61 6.15
N ARG A 50 -18.94 0.27 6.41
CA ARG A 50 -18.54 -0.46 7.62
C ARG A 50 -17.01 -0.32 7.83
N ALA A 51 -16.54 0.77 8.44
CA ALA A 51 -15.21 0.81 9.09
C ALA A 51 -15.24 0.64 10.64
N SER A 52 -15.06 -0.59 11.15
CA SER A 52 -14.62 -0.87 12.54
C SER A 52 -13.93 -2.24 12.65
N PHE A 53 -12.73 -2.19 13.24
CA PHE A 53 -11.81 -3.22 13.72
C PHE A 53 -10.98 -4.09 12.75
N SER A 54 -9.66 -3.94 12.89
CA SER A 54 -8.84 -5.01 13.46
C SER A 54 -8.32 -4.53 14.82
N HIS A 55 -8.37 -5.41 15.83
CA HIS A 55 -7.98 -5.17 17.21
C HIS A 55 -6.70 -5.99 17.45
N SER A 56 -5.52 -5.36 17.38
CA SER A 56 -4.33 -5.71 18.17
C SER A 56 -3.13 -4.87 17.71
N LEU A 57 -2.93 -3.71 18.35
CA LEU A 57 -1.64 -3.39 18.94
C LEU A 57 -1.90 -2.34 20.02
N PHE A 58 -1.94 -2.83 21.26
CA PHE A 58 -1.85 -2.02 22.46
C PHE A 58 -0.51 -1.23 22.43
N LEU A 59 -0.52 -0.06 23.07
CA LEU A 59 0.65 0.79 23.40
C LEU A 59 1.05 1.88 22.41
N THR A 60 0.17 2.85 22.14
CA THR A 60 0.52 4.28 22.23
C THR A 60 -0.77 5.09 22.35
N GLY A 61 -1.00 5.71 23.52
CA GLY A 61 -2.20 6.50 23.80
C GLY A 61 -2.35 7.72 22.89
N ARG A 62 -3.07 7.53 21.77
CA ARG A 62 -3.86 8.54 21.06
C ARG A 62 -4.79 7.76 20.12
N TRP A 63 -6.07 8.16 20.03
CA TRP A 63 -7.14 7.52 19.22
C TRP A 63 -7.92 6.35 19.83
N ALA A 64 -8.26 6.41 21.12
CA ALA A 64 -9.35 5.61 21.69
C ALA A 64 -10.52 6.56 22.02
N ASN A 65 -11.40 6.83 21.04
CA ASN A 65 -12.77 7.37 21.22
C ASN A 65 -13.43 7.51 19.83
N SER A 66 -14.02 6.42 19.33
CA SER A 66 -15.12 6.33 18.34
C SER A 66 -15.23 4.87 17.90
N VAL A 67 -15.66 4.03 18.84
CA VAL A 67 -16.07 2.65 18.58
C VAL A 67 -17.59 2.68 18.46
N GLN A 68 -18.17 1.82 17.59
CA GLN A 68 -19.61 1.53 17.40
C GLN A 68 -20.29 2.17 16.18
N ALA A 69 -20.00 1.66 14.98
CA ALA A 69 -20.88 1.90 13.82
C ALA A 69 -21.18 0.63 12.99
N LEU A 70 -20.55 -0.50 13.34
CA LEU A 70 -20.58 -1.74 12.54
C LEU A 70 -21.42 -2.87 13.10
N GLU A 71 -22.19 -2.61 14.15
CA GLU A 71 -23.32 -3.46 14.52
C GLU A 71 -24.57 -3.19 13.64
N HIS A 72 -24.50 -2.25 12.70
CA HIS A 72 -25.70 -1.55 12.26
C HIS A 72 -26.13 -1.70 10.79
N ILE A 73 -25.49 -2.56 9.99
CA ILE A 73 -26.00 -2.94 8.65
C ILE A 73 -25.83 -4.46 8.50
N LEU A 74 -26.90 -5.14 8.07
CA LEU A 74 -26.93 -6.60 7.90
C LEU A 74 -25.93 -7.06 6.82
N THR A 75 -25.27 -8.19 7.06
CA THR A 75 -24.30 -8.83 6.15
C THR A 75 -24.84 -8.95 4.72
N ASP A 76 -26.14 -9.27 4.57
CA ASP A 76 -26.81 -9.41 3.28
C ASP A 76 -26.79 -8.12 2.44
N GLN A 77 -26.89 -6.95 3.07
CA GLN A 77 -26.84 -5.68 2.35
C GLN A 77 -25.43 -5.37 1.86
N GLN A 78 -24.42 -5.72 2.66
CA GLN A 78 -23.02 -5.57 2.24
C GLN A 78 -22.69 -6.46 1.05
N ALA A 79 -23.13 -7.72 1.11
CA ALA A 79 -23.00 -8.67 0.02
C ALA A 79 -23.66 -8.14 -1.26
N SER A 80 -24.90 -7.61 -1.16
CA SER A 80 -25.59 -7.01 -2.30
C SER A 80 -24.84 -5.82 -2.90
N MET A 81 -24.25 -4.94 -2.08
CA MET A 81 -23.52 -3.77 -2.57
C MET A 81 -22.21 -4.18 -3.26
N VAL A 82 -21.47 -5.11 -2.66
CA VAL A 82 -20.20 -5.59 -3.22
C VAL A 82 -20.45 -6.38 -4.51
N LYS A 83 -21.55 -7.12 -4.60
CA LYS A 83 -21.95 -7.83 -5.82
C LYS A 83 -22.14 -6.92 -7.03
N GLU A 84 -22.51 -5.65 -6.86
CA GLU A 84 -22.57 -4.69 -7.97
C GLU A 84 -21.20 -4.41 -8.62
N LEU A 85 -20.10 -4.69 -7.91
CA LEU A 85 -18.74 -4.53 -8.42
C LEU A 85 -18.23 -5.75 -9.21
N GLU A 86 -19.00 -6.83 -9.27
CA GLU A 86 -18.59 -8.12 -9.84
C GLU A 86 -18.01 -8.01 -11.26
N HIS A 87 -18.68 -7.27 -12.13
CA HIS A 87 -18.24 -7.08 -13.53
C HIS A 87 -17.23 -5.94 -13.71
N HIS A 88 -16.83 -5.27 -12.62
CA HIS A 88 -15.98 -4.08 -12.67
C HIS A 88 -14.79 -4.11 -11.71
N VAL A 89 -14.46 -5.28 -11.15
CA VAL A 89 -13.36 -5.44 -10.18
C VAL A 89 -12.07 -4.81 -10.67
N LEU A 90 -11.60 -5.17 -11.86
CA LEU A 90 -10.31 -4.69 -12.38
C LEU A 90 -10.31 -3.19 -12.62
N ARG A 91 -11.45 -2.62 -13.01
CA ARG A 91 -11.61 -1.17 -13.14
C ARG A 91 -11.49 -0.50 -11.78
N CYS A 92 -12.13 -1.04 -10.75
CA CYS A 92 -12.03 -0.53 -9.39
C CYS A 92 -10.60 -0.66 -8.83
N VAL A 93 -9.93 -1.79 -9.04
CA VAL A 93 -8.54 -2.02 -8.56
C VAL A 93 -7.56 -1.03 -9.18
N ARG A 94 -7.76 -0.66 -10.45
CA ARG A 94 -6.90 0.32 -11.14
C ARG A 94 -7.25 1.78 -10.85
N ASP A 95 -8.36 2.01 -10.15
CA ASP A 95 -8.80 3.35 -9.78
C ASP A 95 -8.19 3.81 -8.45
N GLN A 96 -7.79 5.08 -8.37
CA GLN A 96 -7.18 5.68 -7.18
C GLN A 96 -8.08 5.65 -5.93
N ASN A 97 -9.41 5.59 -6.11
CA ASN A 97 -10.40 5.55 -5.04
C ASN A 97 -10.99 4.14 -4.89
N GLY A 98 -11.32 3.50 -6.02
CA GLY A 98 -11.97 2.19 -6.08
C GLY A 98 -11.14 1.07 -5.47
N ASN A 99 -9.81 1.15 -5.55
CA ASN A 99 -8.93 0.13 -4.97
C ASN A 99 -9.12 0.01 -3.45
N HIS A 100 -9.40 1.13 -2.77
CA HIS A 100 -9.66 1.13 -1.33
C HIS A 100 -10.99 0.48 -0.99
N VAL A 101 -11.98 0.59 -1.88
CA VAL A 101 -13.27 -0.10 -1.72
C VAL A 101 -13.06 -1.62 -1.86
N ILE A 102 -12.29 -2.07 -2.85
CA ILE A 102 -11.98 -3.50 -3.03
C ILE A 102 -11.20 -4.05 -1.84
N GLN A 103 -10.16 -3.35 -1.36
CA GLN A 103 -9.44 -3.71 -0.14
C GLN A 103 -10.39 -3.83 1.06
N LYS A 104 -11.28 -2.84 1.25
CA LYS A 104 -12.24 -2.87 2.36
C LYS A 104 -13.26 -4.00 2.22
N ALA A 105 -13.66 -4.37 1.01
CA ALA A 105 -14.53 -5.50 0.76
C ALA A 105 -13.85 -6.81 1.19
N ILE A 106 -12.60 -7.03 0.80
CA ILE A 106 -11.82 -8.22 1.19
C ILE A 106 -11.62 -8.31 2.71
N GLU A 107 -11.31 -7.19 3.37
CA GLU A 107 -11.10 -7.17 4.82
C GLU A 107 -12.37 -7.46 5.64
N ARG A 108 -13.57 -7.21 5.09
CA ARG A 108 -14.78 -7.02 5.91
C ARG A 108 -16.00 -7.80 5.47
N VAL A 109 -16.05 -8.24 4.23
CA VAL A 109 -17.15 -9.04 3.72
C VAL A 109 -16.73 -10.51 3.79
N PRO A 110 -17.61 -11.42 4.25
CA PRO A 110 -17.32 -12.85 4.23
C PRO A 110 -16.78 -13.29 2.87
N SER A 111 -15.77 -14.16 2.86
CA SER A 111 -15.05 -14.56 1.65
C SER A 111 -15.97 -15.12 0.55
N GLU A 112 -17.04 -15.80 0.94
CA GLU A 112 -18.09 -16.32 0.04
C GLU A 112 -18.73 -15.24 -0.86
N HIS A 113 -18.77 -13.98 -0.43
CA HIS A 113 -19.34 -12.88 -1.20
C HIS A 113 -18.31 -12.03 -1.93
N VAL A 114 -17.01 -12.29 -1.74
CA VAL A 114 -15.91 -11.60 -2.46
C VAL A 114 -15.15 -12.54 -3.38
N GLN A 115 -15.63 -13.78 -3.57
CA GLN A 115 -14.98 -14.78 -4.42
C GLN A 115 -14.77 -14.27 -5.85
N PHE A 116 -15.70 -13.50 -6.40
CA PHE A 116 -15.57 -12.91 -7.72
C PHE A 116 -14.38 -11.95 -7.83
N VAL A 117 -13.96 -11.31 -6.73
CA VAL A 117 -12.78 -10.45 -6.67
C VAL A 117 -11.53 -11.32 -6.85
N ILE A 118 -11.47 -12.44 -6.14
CA ILE A 118 -10.35 -13.39 -6.19
C ILE A 118 -10.25 -13.98 -7.61
N ASN A 119 -11.38 -14.46 -8.15
CA ASN A 119 -11.46 -14.99 -9.51
C ASN A 119 -11.02 -13.98 -10.58
N ALA A 120 -11.25 -12.68 -10.37
CA ALA A 120 -10.78 -11.65 -11.28
C ALA A 120 -9.25 -11.44 -11.24
N PHE A 121 -8.58 -11.82 -10.16
CA PHE A 121 -7.12 -11.72 -10.03
C PHE A 121 -6.39 -12.94 -10.60
N ILE A 122 -7.01 -14.13 -10.50
CA ILE A 122 -6.46 -15.37 -11.03
C ILE A 122 -6.18 -15.23 -12.55
N GLY A 123 -5.00 -15.68 -12.97
CA GLY A 123 -4.49 -15.61 -14.34
C GLY A 123 -3.81 -14.28 -14.69
N GLN A 124 -3.79 -13.30 -13.78
CA GLN A 124 -3.09 -12.02 -13.98
C GLN A 124 -2.46 -11.48 -12.69
N VAL A 125 -2.14 -12.36 -11.74
CA VAL A 125 -1.56 -11.97 -10.44
C VAL A 125 -0.23 -11.24 -10.65
N GLU A 126 0.64 -11.68 -11.57
CA GLU A 126 1.91 -11.00 -11.91
C GLU A 126 1.65 -9.52 -12.26
N LYS A 127 0.71 -9.24 -13.18
CA LYS A 127 0.39 -7.90 -13.66
C LYS A 127 -0.18 -7.00 -12.56
N LEU A 128 -0.97 -7.56 -11.65
CA LEU A 128 -1.58 -6.82 -10.56
C LEU A 128 -0.60 -6.62 -9.39
N ALA A 129 0.35 -7.54 -9.18
CA ALA A 129 1.41 -7.42 -8.19
C ALA A 129 2.40 -6.30 -8.53
N THR A 130 2.64 -6.04 -9.81
CA THR A 130 3.46 -4.90 -10.28
C THR A 130 2.65 -3.62 -10.48
N HIS A 131 1.39 -3.57 -10.04
CA HIS A 131 0.53 -2.38 -10.16
C HIS A 131 0.53 -1.58 -8.84
N PRO A 132 0.62 -0.23 -8.87
CA PRO A 132 0.71 0.62 -7.67
C PRO A 132 -0.43 0.41 -6.66
N TYR A 133 -1.62 0.08 -7.13
CA TYR A 133 -2.79 -0.23 -6.29
C TYR A 133 -3.07 -1.73 -6.18
N GLY A 134 -2.70 -2.51 -7.20
CA GLY A 134 -3.03 -3.93 -7.28
C GLY A 134 -2.23 -4.75 -6.25
N CYS A 135 -0.96 -4.35 -6.03
CA CYS A 135 -0.10 -4.97 -5.03
C CYS A 135 -0.69 -4.88 -3.61
N ARG A 136 -1.40 -3.79 -3.30
CA ARG A 136 -2.07 -3.58 -2.01
C ARG A 136 -3.30 -4.46 -1.87
N VAL A 137 -4.05 -4.66 -2.94
CA VAL A 137 -5.20 -5.58 -2.95
C VAL A 137 -4.72 -7.02 -2.76
N ILE A 138 -3.63 -7.44 -3.42
CA ILE A 138 -3.04 -8.78 -3.25
C ILE A 138 -2.61 -9.00 -1.79
N GLN A 139 -1.95 -8.03 -1.15
CA GLN A 139 -1.61 -8.13 0.27
C GLN A 139 -2.86 -8.36 1.14
N ARG A 140 -3.96 -7.61 0.92
CA ARG A 140 -5.21 -7.83 1.66
C ARG A 140 -5.80 -9.23 1.41
N MET A 141 -5.68 -9.74 0.18
CA MET A 141 -6.14 -11.11 -0.12
C MET A 141 -5.33 -12.15 0.64
N LEU A 142 -3.99 -12.00 0.68
CA LEU A 142 -3.11 -12.90 1.43
C LEU A 142 -3.38 -12.87 2.94
N GLU A 143 -3.82 -11.73 3.48
CA GLU A 143 -4.11 -11.54 4.91
C GLU A 143 -5.50 -12.03 5.35
N HIS A 144 -6.52 -11.94 4.48
CA HIS A 144 -7.92 -12.08 4.89
C HIS A 144 -8.72 -13.15 4.15
N CYS A 145 -8.22 -13.68 3.02
CA CYS A 145 -8.93 -14.73 2.29
C CYS A 145 -8.74 -16.10 2.95
N LYS A 146 -9.59 -17.07 2.56
CA LYS A 146 -9.46 -18.47 3.00
C LYS A 146 -8.18 -19.09 2.46
N GLU A 147 -7.77 -20.20 3.05
CA GLU A 147 -6.54 -20.91 2.67
C GLU A 147 -6.55 -21.33 1.20
N GLU A 148 -7.63 -21.94 0.72
CA GLU A 148 -7.79 -22.35 -0.69
C GLU A 148 -7.56 -21.19 -1.68
N ASP A 149 -8.13 -20.02 -1.36
CA ASP A 149 -7.97 -18.82 -2.19
C ASP A 149 -6.55 -18.24 -2.14
N ARG A 150 -5.96 -18.22 -0.93
CA ARG A 150 -4.58 -17.80 -0.73
C ARG A 150 -3.62 -18.68 -1.51
N GLU A 151 -3.83 -19.99 -1.50
CA GLU A 151 -3.01 -20.96 -2.24
C GLU A 151 -3.07 -20.73 -3.75
N ALA A 152 -4.24 -20.41 -4.31
CA ALA A 152 -4.37 -20.08 -5.73
C ALA A 152 -3.54 -18.83 -6.11
N ILE A 153 -3.58 -17.79 -5.28
CA ILE A 153 -2.78 -16.57 -5.49
C ILE A 153 -1.28 -16.86 -5.30
N LEU A 154 -0.91 -17.60 -4.25
CA LEU A 154 0.48 -17.97 -3.97
C LEU A 154 1.08 -18.83 -5.08
N ALA A 155 0.31 -19.73 -5.68
CA ALA A 155 0.75 -20.54 -6.81
C ALA A 155 1.24 -19.68 -7.98
N GLU A 156 0.48 -18.65 -8.36
CA GLU A 156 0.91 -17.70 -9.40
C GLU A 156 2.08 -16.82 -8.96
N LEU A 157 2.09 -16.38 -7.69
CA LEU A 157 3.20 -15.58 -7.15
C LEU A 157 4.52 -16.35 -7.23
N HIS A 158 4.53 -17.63 -6.86
CA HIS A 158 5.72 -18.49 -6.91
C HIS A 158 6.31 -18.62 -8.32
N VAL A 159 5.46 -18.62 -9.35
CA VAL A 159 5.91 -18.68 -10.75
C VAL A 159 6.60 -17.38 -11.18
N CYS A 160 6.17 -16.23 -10.64
CA CYS A 160 6.67 -14.91 -11.04
C CYS A 160 7.58 -14.22 -10.03
N THR A 161 7.94 -14.86 -8.90
CA THR A 161 8.75 -14.28 -7.81
C THR A 161 10.03 -13.59 -8.29
N ALA A 162 10.78 -14.22 -9.19
CA ALA A 162 12.05 -13.65 -9.69
C ALA A 162 11.87 -12.28 -10.38
N LYS A 163 10.72 -12.06 -11.03
CA LYS A 163 10.37 -10.76 -11.64
C LYS A 163 9.85 -9.76 -10.60
N LEU A 164 9.14 -10.24 -9.59
CA LEU A 164 8.53 -9.39 -8.56
C LEU A 164 9.56 -8.84 -7.56
N ILE A 165 10.60 -9.59 -7.22
CA ILE A 165 11.67 -9.17 -6.30
C ILE A 165 12.28 -7.80 -6.68
N PRO A 166 12.73 -7.57 -7.93
CA PRO A 166 13.27 -6.28 -8.34
C PRO A 166 12.20 -5.24 -8.73
N ASP A 167 10.91 -5.59 -8.81
CA ASP A 167 9.87 -4.63 -9.20
C ASP A 167 9.60 -3.61 -8.09
N GLN A 168 9.33 -2.35 -8.46
CA GLN A 168 9.11 -1.24 -7.53
C GLN A 168 7.86 -1.40 -6.63
N PHE A 169 6.89 -2.24 -7.03
CA PHE A 169 5.68 -2.55 -6.26
C PHE A 169 5.64 -4.02 -5.83
N GLY A 170 6.03 -4.93 -6.71
CA GLY A 170 6.05 -6.37 -6.49
C GLY A 170 6.92 -6.79 -5.31
N ASN A 171 8.02 -6.07 -5.05
CA ASN A 171 8.90 -6.36 -3.91
C ASN A 171 8.15 -6.35 -2.57
N TYR A 172 7.11 -5.51 -2.42
CA TYR A 172 6.32 -5.45 -1.19
C TYR A 172 5.43 -6.68 -1.02
N VAL A 173 4.95 -7.27 -2.12
CA VAL A 173 4.18 -8.52 -2.08
C VAL A 173 5.09 -9.66 -1.65
N ILE A 174 6.32 -9.74 -2.19
CA ILE A 174 7.28 -10.78 -1.81
C ILE A 174 7.72 -10.63 -0.35
N GLN A 175 8.01 -9.41 0.11
CA GLN A 175 8.29 -9.14 1.52
C GLN A 175 7.14 -9.62 2.41
N HIS A 176 5.89 -9.33 2.04
CA HIS A 176 4.73 -9.76 2.81
C HIS A 176 4.63 -11.30 2.96
N VAL A 177 4.90 -12.04 1.88
CA VAL A 177 4.93 -13.52 1.91
C VAL A 177 6.07 -14.04 2.78
N ILE A 178 7.25 -13.42 2.73
CA ILE A 178 8.39 -13.80 3.57
C ILE A 178 8.12 -13.50 5.06
N GLU A 179 7.42 -12.41 5.38
CA GLU A 179 7.14 -12.03 6.76
C GLU A 179 6.00 -12.87 7.38
N ASN A 180 4.91 -13.06 6.64
CA ASN A 180 3.64 -13.55 7.20
C ASN A 180 3.17 -14.90 6.60
N GLY A 181 3.84 -15.38 5.55
CA GLY A 181 3.48 -16.64 4.89
C GLY A 181 3.84 -17.89 5.70
N GLU A 182 3.29 -19.01 5.27
CA GLU A 182 3.64 -20.33 5.81
C GLU A 182 5.10 -20.68 5.48
N ASP A 183 5.69 -21.57 6.29
CA ASP A 183 7.08 -22.01 6.10
C ASP A 183 7.35 -22.54 4.69
N LYS A 184 6.40 -23.27 4.10
CA LYS A 184 6.51 -23.81 2.73
C LYS A 184 6.72 -22.70 1.70
N ASP A 185 5.94 -21.62 1.80
CA ASP A 185 5.94 -20.52 0.83
C ASP A 185 7.12 -19.61 1.07
N ARG A 186 7.39 -19.26 2.34
CA ARG A 186 8.56 -18.49 2.74
C ARG A 186 9.85 -19.13 2.27
N THR A 187 10.03 -20.43 2.53
CA THR A 187 11.23 -21.17 2.14
C THR A 187 11.43 -21.10 0.64
N ARG A 188 10.37 -21.31 -0.15
CA ARG A 188 10.43 -21.23 -1.61
C ARG A 188 10.80 -19.82 -2.10
N MET A 189 10.22 -18.77 -1.53
CA MET A 189 10.57 -17.38 -1.86
C MET A 189 12.04 -17.07 -1.56
N VAL A 190 12.53 -17.47 -0.38
CA VAL A 190 13.91 -17.25 0.05
C VAL A 190 14.90 -18.00 -0.85
N SER A 191 14.57 -19.23 -1.28
CA SER A 191 15.42 -19.97 -2.23
C SER A 191 15.60 -19.24 -3.56
N ILE A 192 14.58 -18.51 -4.03
CA ILE A 192 14.67 -17.68 -5.25
C ILE A 192 15.50 -16.42 -5.01
N VAL A 193 15.47 -15.85 -3.80
CA VAL A 193 16.36 -14.74 -3.43
C VAL A 193 17.82 -15.23 -3.42
N MET A 194 18.08 -16.42 -2.89
CA MET A 194 19.42 -17.01 -2.78
C MET A 194 20.06 -17.29 -4.14
N SER A 195 19.27 -17.66 -5.16
CA SER A 195 19.81 -17.94 -6.50
C SER A 195 20.41 -16.72 -7.21
N ASN A 196 20.10 -15.50 -6.77
CA ASN A 196 20.66 -14.26 -7.32
C ASN A 196 21.01 -13.25 -6.22
N LEU A 197 21.48 -13.76 -5.08
CA LEU A 197 21.63 -13.02 -3.83
C LEU A 197 22.48 -11.75 -3.99
N LEU A 198 23.69 -11.87 -4.54
CA LEU A 198 24.62 -10.75 -4.68
C LEU A 198 24.07 -9.63 -5.56
N THR A 199 23.37 -9.98 -6.64
CA THR A 199 22.72 -9.01 -7.52
C THR A 199 21.57 -8.30 -6.80
N TYR A 200 20.74 -9.06 -6.07
CA TYR A 200 19.62 -8.50 -5.33
C TYR A 200 20.06 -7.61 -4.17
N SER A 201 21.16 -7.95 -3.48
CA SER A 201 21.71 -7.13 -2.39
C SER A 201 22.12 -5.73 -2.86
N LYS A 202 22.53 -5.58 -4.13
CA LYS A 202 22.93 -4.29 -4.73
C LYS A 202 21.81 -3.59 -5.50
N HIS A 203 20.59 -4.10 -5.43
CA HIS A 203 19.46 -3.57 -6.20
C HIS A 203 18.50 -2.78 -5.32
N LYS A 204 18.08 -1.60 -5.79
CA LYS A 204 17.27 -0.61 -5.05
C LYS A 204 16.04 -1.17 -4.31
N PHE A 205 15.31 -2.08 -4.96
CA PHE A 205 14.08 -2.66 -4.40
C PHE A 205 14.30 -4.04 -3.80
N ALA A 206 15.21 -4.82 -4.39
CA ALA A 206 15.41 -6.22 -4.03
C ALA A 206 16.26 -6.37 -2.77
N SER A 207 17.11 -5.38 -2.46
CA SER A 207 17.91 -5.37 -1.22
C SER A 207 17.01 -5.47 0.01
N ASN A 208 15.83 -4.82 -0.01
CA ASN A 208 14.85 -4.93 1.07
C ASN A 208 14.30 -6.35 1.20
N VAL A 209 14.10 -7.05 0.08
CA VAL A 209 13.66 -8.46 0.09
C VAL A 209 14.76 -9.36 0.66
N VAL A 210 16.03 -9.08 0.35
CA VAL A 210 17.17 -9.78 0.96
C VAL A 210 17.20 -9.55 2.46
N GLU A 211 17.02 -8.32 2.92
CA GLU A 211 16.96 -8.02 4.36
C GLU A 211 15.85 -8.80 5.06
N LYS A 212 14.66 -8.90 4.45
CA LYS A 212 13.55 -9.72 4.99
C LYS A 212 13.85 -11.21 4.95
N SER A 213 14.59 -11.67 3.95
CA SER A 213 15.04 -13.06 3.89
C SER A 213 16.02 -13.40 5.02
N ILE A 214 16.90 -12.46 5.39
CA ILE A 214 17.81 -12.61 6.54
C ILE A 214 17.01 -12.61 7.86
N GLU A 215 16.03 -11.72 7.98
CA GLU A 215 15.25 -11.53 9.21
C GLU A 215 14.29 -12.69 9.48
N PHE A 216 13.51 -13.12 8.48
CA PHE A 216 12.42 -14.11 8.65
C PHE A 216 12.71 -15.48 8.05
N GLY A 217 13.76 -15.63 7.23
CA GLY A 217 14.13 -16.91 6.64
C GLY A 217 14.46 -17.97 7.69
N GLN A 218 14.34 -19.25 7.30
CA GLN A 218 14.71 -20.36 8.17
C GLN A 218 16.17 -20.27 8.59
N GLU A 219 16.50 -20.84 9.75
CA GLU A 219 17.85 -20.78 10.29
C GLU A 219 18.90 -21.31 9.29
N SER A 220 18.65 -22.44 8.63
CA SER A 220 19.55 -22.99 7.59
C SER A 220 19.74 -22.03 6.41
N GLN A 221 18.65 -21.46 5.89
CA GLN A 221 18.71 -20.50 4.77
C GLN A 221 19.42 -19.22 5.18
N ARG A 222 19.18 -18.72 6.40
CA ARG A 222 19.85 -17.54 6.96
C ARG A 222 21.36 -17.76 7.05
N HIS A 223 21.81 -18.89 7.59
CA HIS A 223 23.24 -19.21 7.66
C HIS A 223 23.86 -19.29 6.25
N GLN A 224 23.17 -19.89 5.28
CA GLN A 224 23.63 -19.94 3.89
C GLN A 224 23.70 -18.54 3.25
N ILE A 225 22.70 -17.68 3.48
CA ILE A 225 22.72 -16.28 3.01
C ILE A 225 23.91 -15.54 3.59
N ILE A 226 24.13 -15.64 4.91
CA ILE A 226 25.24 -14.95 5.57
C ILE A 226 26.57 -15.46 5.01
N SER A 227 26.75 -16.79 4.93
CA SER A 227 27.96 -17.40 4.38
C SER A 227 28.25 -16.90 2.95
N MET A 228 27.25 -16.83 2.06
CA MET A 228 27.43 -16.31 0.71
C MET A 228 27.77 -14.80 0.64
N LEU A 229 27.41 -14.02 1.65
CA LEU A 229 27.66 -12.57 1.69
C LEU A 229 29.00 -12.21 2.34
N THR A 230 29.57 -13.10 3.16
CA THR A 230 30.77 -12.83 3.97
C THR A 230 31.95 -13.71 3.64
N SER A 231 31.74 -14.89 3.03
CA SER A 231 32.82 -15.82 2.72
C SER A 231 33.40 -15.54 1.34
N THR A 232 34.69 -15.84 1.19
CA THR A 232 35.38 -15.82 -0.10
C THR A 232 34.80 -16.89 -1.02
N ASP A 233 34.51 -16.52 -2.26
CA ASP A 233 34.09 -17.49 -3.29
C ASP A 233 35.27 -18.35 -3.77
N ASP A 234 34.99 -19.35 -4.61
CA ASP A 234 36.00 -20.23 -5.19
C ASP A 234 37.05 -19.48 -6.05
N ASN A 235 36.75 -18.23 -6.45
CA ASN A 235 37.64 -17.38 -7.24
C ASN A 235 38.55 -16.50 -6.37
N GLY A 236 38.43 -16.58 -5.03
CA GLY A 236 39.19 -15.72 -4.12
C GLY A 236 38.59 -14.33 -3.94
N GLU A 237 37.40 -14.05 -4.48
CA GLU A 237 36.71 -12.77 -4.32
C GLU A 237 35.79 -12.79 -3.11
N ASN A 238 35.94 -11.81 -2.23
CA ASN A 238 35.01 -11.60 -1.13
C ASN A 238 33.99 -10.51 -1.51
N PRO A 239 32.68 -10.83 -1.60
CA PRO A 239 31.65 -9.86 -1.97
C PRO A 239 31.45 -8.77 -0.92
N LEU A 240 31.91 -8.96 0.31
CA LEU A 240 31.73 -8.09 1.46
C LEU A 240 32.17 -6.64 1.19
N LEU A 241 33.39 -6.45 0.67
CA LEU A 241 33.90 -5.10 0.36
C LEU A 241 33.03 -4.40 -0.70
N GLY A 242 32.59 -5.15 -1.73
CA GLY A 242 31.72 -4.63 -2.77
C GLY A 242 30.35 -4.22 -2.25
N LEU A 243 29.80 -4.98 -1.29
CA LEU A 243 28.51 -4.70 -0.67
C LEU A 243 28.57 -3.52 0.29
N ILE A 244 29.62 -3.41 1.12
CA ILE A 244 29.81 -2.27 2.04
C ILE A 244 29.90 -0.94 1.27
N ARG A 245 30.50 -0.94 0.08
CA ARG A 245 30.63 0.25 -0.78
C ARG A 245 29.37 0.57 -1.58
N ASP A 246 28.48 -0.41 -1.76
CA ASP A 246 27.30 -0.26 -2.59
C ASP A 246 26.23 0.60 -1.90
N GLN A 247 25.50 1.40 -2.68
CA GLN A 247 24.46 2.31 -2.17
C GLN A 247 23.27 1.58 -1.50
N PHE A 248 23.04 0.31 -1.82
CA PHE A 248 21.99 -0.53 -1.23
C PHE A 248 22.59 -1.70 -0.42
N GLY A 249 23.67 -2.32 -0.91
CA GLY A 249 24.33 -3.47 -0.27
C GLY A 249 24.80 -3.20 1.16
N ASN A 250 25.15 -1.95 1.49
CA ASN A 250 25.57 -1.58 2.83
C ASN A 250 24.47 -1.82 3.89
N TYR A 251 23.19 -1.69 3.52
CA TYR A 251 22.07 -1.98 4.42
C TYR A 251 21.91 -3.48 4.67
N VAL A 252 22.16 -4.29 3.65
CA VAL A 252 22.17 -5.76 3.79
C VAL A 252 23.25 -6.21 4.77
N ILE A 253 24.47 -5.64 4.69
CA ILE A 253 25.54 -5.96 5.64
C ILE A 253 25.20 -5.51 7.06
N GLN A 254 24.58 -4.33 7.22
CA GLN A 254 24.08 -3.89 8.53
C GLN A 254 23.04 -4.88 9.09
N LYS A 255 22.13 -5.39 8.24
CA LYS A 255 21.15 -6.41 8.63
C LYS A 255 21.81 -7.72 9.06
N VAL A 256 22.85 -8.18 8.33
CA VAL A 256 23.65 -9.36 8.72
C VAL A 256 24.28 -9.15 10.11
N LEU A 257 24.93 -8.01 10.35
CA LEU A 257 25.55 -7.70 11.65
C LEU A 257 24.56 -7.66 12.81
N CYS A 258 23.34 -7.17 12.57
CA CYS A 258 22.26 -7.18 13.56
C CYS A 258 21.75 -8.59 13.88
N GLN A 259 21.85 -9.52 12.93
CA GLN A 259 21.31 -10.86 13.07
C GLN A 259 22.31 -11.84 13.71
N LEU A 260 23.62 -11.64 13.49
CA LEU A 260 24.69 -12.44 14.07
C LEU A 260 24.88 -12.16 15.58
N LYS A 261 25.25 -13.20 16.33
CA LYS A 261 25.49 -13.14 17.77
C LYS A 261 26.76 -13.90 18.15
N GLY A 262 27.41 -13.49 19.24
CA GLY A 262 28.60 -14.16 19.78
C GLY A 262 29.76 -14.24 18.78
N ALA A 263 30.43 -15.40 18.74
CA ALA A 263 31.67 -15.61 17.99
C ALA A 263 31.55 -15.33 16.48
N GLU A 264 30.40 -15.64 15.85
CA GLU A 264 30.20 -15.39 14.42
C GLU A 264 30.14 -13.88 14.10
N ARG A 265 29.52 -13.11 15.01
CA ARG A 265 29.51 -11.65 14.88
C ARG A 265 30.91 -11.08 15.06
N ASP A 266 31.62 -11.52 16.10
CA ASP A 266 32.96 -11.01 16.41
C ASP A 266 33.93 -11.30 15.26
N ALA A 267 33.86 -12.49 14.66
CA ALA A 267 34.64 -12.84 13.47
C ALA A 267 34.37 -11.90 12.30
N LEU A 268 33.10 -11.65 11.97
CA LEU A 268 32.74 -10.73 10.89
C LEU A 268 33.16 -9.28 11.19
N VAL A 269 33.05 -8.86 12.45
CA VAL A 269 33.49 -7.53 12.89
C VAL A 269 35.00 -7.35 12.70
N GLU A 270 35.81 -8.33 13.09
CA GLU A 270 37.27 -8.30 12.88
C GLU A 270 37.64 -8.24 11.39
N GLU A 271 36.87 -8.90 10.52
CA GLU A 271 37.05 -8.84 9.07
C GLU A 271 36.66 -7.48 8.48
N ILE A 272 35.59 -6.85 8.98
CA ILE A 272 35.07 -5.56 8.47
C ILE A 272 35.95 -4.37 8.91
N LYS A 273 36.52 -4.38 10.11
CA LYS A 273 37.36 -3.28 10.65
C LYS A 273 38.47 -2.77 9.71
N PRO A 274 39.33 -3.64 9.12
CA PRO A 274 40.35 -3.20 8.17
C PRO A 274 39.74 -2.62 6.89
N LEU A 275 38.62 -3.19 6.41
CA LEU A 275 37.91 -2.69 5.22
C LEU A 275 37.36 -1.28 5.44
N LEU A 276 36.74 -1.01 6.61
CA LEU A 276 36.24 0.32 6.96
C LEU A 276 37.38 1.36 7.04
N SER A 277 38.53 0.96 7.58
CA SER A 277 39.72 1.83 7.67
C SER A 277 40.26 2.21 6.30
N GLN A 278 40.20 1.30 5.31
CA GLN A 278 40.55 1.58 3.92
C GLN A 278 39.52 2.51 3.26
N LEU A 279 38.22 2.29 3.52
CA LEU A 279 37.13 3.06 2.91
C LEU A 279 37.00 4.49 3.44
N LYS A 280 37.46 4.77 4.67
CA LYS A 280 37.54 6.15 5.22
C LYS A 280 38.34 7.12 4.36
N LYS A 281 39.27 6.60 3.54
CA LYS A 281 40.06 7.41 2.60
C LYS A 281 39.23 7.89 1.40
N TYR A 282 38.02 7.37 1.22
CA TYR A 282 37.10 7.68 0.12
C TYR A 282 35.77 8.23 0.65
N SER A 283 35.00 8.94 -0.19
CA SER A 283 33.79 9.71 0.18
C SER A 283 32.54 8.89 0.57
N TYR A 284 32.67 7.83 1.38
CA TYR A 284 31.58 6.94 1.83
C TYR A 284 31.13 7.19 3.29
N GLY A 285 31.45 8.37 3.85
CA GLY A 285 31.40 8.63 5.30
C GLY A 285 30.09 8.32 6.03
N LYS A 286 28.91 8.52 5.40
CA LYS A 286 27.62 8.22 6.05
C LYS A 286 27.34 6.72 6.19
N GLN A 287 27.68 5.92 5.18
CA GLN A 287 27.49 4.46 5.19
C GLN A 287 28.46 3.81 6.17
N ILE A 288 29.73 4.25 6.13
CA ILE A 288 30.78 3.79 7.04
C ILE A 288 30.39 4.06 8.50
N ALA A 289 29.95 5.27 8.83
CA ALA A 289 29.58 5.64 10.20
C ALA A 289 28.45 4.76 10.78
N ALA A 290 27.48 4.35 9.95
CA ALA A 290 26.40 3.47 10.38
C ALA A 290 26.91 2.06 10.74
N ILE A 291 27.79 1.50 9.90
CA ILE A 291 28.41 0.19 10.14
C ILE A 291 29.35 0.25 11.34
N GLU A 292 30.14 1.32 11.48
CA GLU A 292 31.02 1.52 12.63
C GLU A 292 30.28 1.56 13.95
N LYS A 293 29.11 2.21 13.99
CA LYS A 293 28.26 2.21 15.19
C LYS A 293 27.84 0.79 15.58
N LEU A 294 27.40 -0.02 14.61
CA LEU A 294 27.02 -1.42 14.85
C LEU A 294 28.21 -2.29 15.27
N VAL A 295 29.40 -1.99 14.76
CA VAL A 295 30.67 -2.63 15.13
C VAL A 295 31.12 -2.23 16.55
N ALA A 296 30.85 -0.99 16.98
CA ALA A 296 31.26 -0.47 18.28
C ALA A 296 30.31 -0.83 19.44
N ASP A 297 29.02 -1.05 19.17
CA ASP A 297 27.97 -1.30 20.18
C ASP A 297 28.03 -2.72 20.82
N SER A 298 29.18 -3.39 20.84
CA SER A 298 29.39 -4.78 21.36
C SER A 298 29.05 -5.01 22.84
N ASN A 299 28.57 -4.01 23.58
CA ASN A 299 28.37 -4.05 25.05
C ASN A 299 26.98 -3.58 25.55
N SER A 300 25.91 -3.61 24.75
CA SER A 300 24.56 -3.30 25.29
C SER A 300 23.52 -4.40 25.03
N PRO A 301 22.75 -4.82 26.04
CA PRO A 301 21.62 -5.71 25.83
C PRO A 301 20.55 -4.98 25.01
N THR A 302 20.10 -5.65 23.97
CA THR A 302 19.18 -5.18 22.94
C THR A 302 17.88 -4.61 23.50
N ASN A 303 17.64 -3.33 23.24
CA ASN A 303 16.29 -2.79 23.06
C ASN A 303 16.30 -1.73 21.96
N GLY A 304 15.89 -2.14 20.75
CA GLY A 304 15.04 -1.37 19.85
C GLY A 304 15.60 -0.17 19.07
N THR A 305 15.50 -0.30 17.74
CA THR A 305 15.25 0.77 16.75
C THR A 305 16.48 1.41 16.10
N LEU A 306 16.88 0.86 14.95
CA LEU A 306 17.59 1.61 13.92
C LEU A 306 16.73 2.83 13.52
N PRO A 307 17.33 3.95 13.05
CA PRO A 307 16.55 4.98 12.38
C PRO A 307 15.95 4.35 11.11
N HIS A 308 14.70 3.90 11.23
CA HIS A 308 13.85 3.62 10.08
C HIS A 308 13.91 4.86 9.20
N THR A 309 14.48 4.74 8.00
CA THR A 309 13.83 5.42 6.88
C THR A 309 12.41 4.87 6.89
N THR A 310 11.49 5.71 7.32
CA THR A 310 10.07 5.43 7.30
C THR A 310 9.73 4.77 5.97
N SER A 311 9.19 3.56 6.09
CA SER A 311 8.27 2.97 5.13
C SER A 311 7.32 4.07 4.68
N THR A 312 7.67 4.71 3.57
CA THR A 312 6.78 5.57 2.84
C THR A 312 6.22 4.69 1.75
N THR A 313 4.95 4.37 1.92
CA THR A 313 3.99 4.28 0.81
C THR A 313 4.45 5.17 -0.35
N PRO A 314 4.35 4.71 -1.61
CA PRO A 314 4.77 5.52 -2.75
C PRO A 314 4.15 6.93 -2.65
N PRO A 315 4.95 8.00 -2.64
CA PRO A 315 4.43 9.35 -2.58
C PRO A 315 3.88 9.69 -3.98
N ASN A 316 2.56 9.65 -4.14
CA ASN A 316 1.74 10.65 -4.85
C ASN A 316 0.34 10.11 -5.21
N SER A 317 -0.65 10.42 -4.37
CA SER A 317 -2.04 10.68 -4.81
C SER A 317 -2.81 11.64 -3.89
N HIS A 318 -2.15 12.27 -2.90
CA HIS A 318 -2.78 13.24 -2.00
C HIS A 318 -2.26 14.65 -2.23
N LYS A 319 -2.65 15.27 -3.33
CA LYS A 319 -2.85 16.74 -3.36
C LYS A 319 -4.04 17.08 -4.24
N SER A 320 -5.14 17.46 -3.60
CA SER A 320 -6.20 18.26 -4.21
C SER A 320 -6.84 19.10 -3.12
N SER A 321 -6.54 20.41 -3.20
CA SER A 321 -7.30 21.58 -2.72
C SER A 321 -6.55 22.54 -1.76
N PRO A 322 -6.73 23.86 -1.92
CA PRO A 322 -5.78 24.88 -1.51
C PRO A 322 -6.13 25.52 -0.15
N GLN A 323 -5.12 25.98 0.59
CA GLN A 323 -5.31 26.90 1.71
C GLN A 323 -4.23 28.01 1.72
N PRO A 324 -4.56 29.18 2.28
CA PRO A 324 -4.02 30.47 1.83
C PRO A 324 -2.68 30.84 2.47
N SER A 325 -1.86 31.57 1.70
CA SER A 325 -0.55 32.08 2.09
C SER A 325 -0.59 32.95 3.35
N LYS A 326 0.28 32.67 4.32
CA LYS A 326 0.67 33.62 5.36
C LYS A 326 2.17 33.91 5.29
N ARG A 327 2.44 35.21 5.17
CA ARG A 327 3.72 35.89 5.06
C ARG A 327 4.48 35.84 6.40
N ALA A 328 5.79 35.62 6.33
CA ALA A 328 6.70 35.56 7.47
C ALA A 328 7.03 36.95 8.04
N VAL A 329 7.24 37.03 9.36
CA VAL A 329 8.02 38.09 10.02
C VAL A 329 8.77 37.45 11.21
N ASN A 330 10.08 37.71 11.27
CA ASN A 330 11.02 37.26 12.32
C ASN A 330 11.00 38.21 13.54
N GLY A 331 11.38 37.68 14.72
CA GLY A 331 12.29 38.38 15.65
C GLY A 331 11.87 38.59 17.11
N LEU A 332 12.69 38.03 18.01
CA LEU A 332 13.19 38.55 19.31
C LEU A 332 12.41 38.39 20.64
N ASP A 333 13.12 37.73 21.57
CA ASP A 333 13.32 37.95 23.02
C ASP A 333 12.17 38.07 24.05
N GLY A 334 12.35 37.32 25.15
CA GLY A 334 12.30 37.90 26.50
C GLY A 334 11.04 37.70 27.36
N CYS A 335 11.20 36.86 28.38
CA CYS A 335 10.66 37.00 29.75
C CYS A 335 9.13 36.97 30.07
N ARG A 336 8.85 36.09 31.05
CA ARG A 336 7.89 36.23 32.18
C ARG A 336 6.44 35.78 31.98
N ALA A 337 6.04 34.77 32.77
CA ALA A 337 4.65 34.41 33.07
C ALA A 337 4.02 35.40 34.07
N PRO A 338 2.70 35.66 34.00
CA PRO A 338 1.80 35.04 34.99
C PRO A 338 0.33 34.73 34.55
N VAL A 339 -0.20 33.62 35.06
CA VAL A 339 -1.44 33.44 35.87
C VAL A 339 -2.81 34.02 35.40
N VAL A 340 -3.76 33.08 35.19
CA VAL A 340 -5.24 33.06 35.47
C VAL A 340 -6.23 33.78 34.53
N GLY A 341 -7.28 33.03 34.12
CA GLY A 341 -8.66 33.54 34.12
C GLY A 341 -9.56 33.20 32.92
N ALA A 342 -10.51 32.29 33.15
CA ALA A 342 -11.91 32.28 32.66
C ALA A 342 -12.26 32.27 31.15
N ALA A 343 -13.04 31.24 30.76
CA ALA A 343 -13.94 31.24 29.60
C ALA A 343 -15.07 32.27 29.77
N PRO A 344 -15.68 32.78 28.67
CA PRO A 344 -17.04 32.35 28.28
C PRO A 344 -17.32 32.53 26.75
N PRO A 345 -18.59 32.61 26.25
CA PRO A 345 -19.47 31.49 25.93
C PRO A 345 -19.96 31.49 24.46
N THR A 346 -20.66 30.42 24.09
CA THR A 346 -21.38 30.17 22.82
C THR A 346 -22.58 31.11 22.61
N PRO A 347 -22.89 31.57 21.39
CA PRO A 347 -24.17 32.18 21.05
C PRO A 347 -25.20 31.20 20.39
N PRO A 348 -26.52 31.49 20.48
CA PRO A 348 -27.65 30.62 20.11
C PRO A 348 -28.11 30.77 18.64
N PRO A 349 -29.04 29.91 18.14
CA PRO A 349 -29.52 29.95 16.75
C PRO A 349 -30.71 30.91 16.57
N ILE A 350 -30.88 31.43 15.35
CA ILE A 350 -32.05 32.20 14.93
C ILE A 350 -32.66 31.53 13.69
N ASP A 351 -33.90 31.06 13.84
CA ASP A 351 -34.88 30.89 12.76
C ASP A 351 -35.60 32.23 12.56
N THR A 352 -35.83 32.68 11.32
CA THR A 352 -37.17 33.03 10.81
C THR A 352 -37.21 33.16 9.29
N GLN A 353 -38.39 32.83 8.77
CA GLN A 353 -38.87 32.79 7.40
C GLN A 353 -39.01 34.16 6.71
N SER A 354 -39.08 34.10 5.38
CA SER A 354 -40.21 34.54 4.54
C SER A 354 -39.92 35.58 3.44
N ASN A 355 -40.32 35.17 2.24
CA ASN A 355 -41.01 35.90 1.17
C ASN A 355 -40.35 37.09 0.46
N GLY A 356 -40.45 37.07 -0.87
CA GLY A 356 -40.58 38.30 -1.66
C GLY A 356 -40.09 38.17 -3.09
N ASP A 357 -41.04 38.06 -4.02
CA ASP A 357 -40.88 38.06 -5.49
C ASP A 357 -40.06 39.22 -6.07
N GLY A 358 -39.55 39.02 -7.29
CA GLY A 358 -39.04 40.14 -8.10
C GLY A 358 -38.41 39.72 -9.43
N SER A 359 -39.25 39.48 -10.44
CA SER A 359 -38.89 39.33 -11.86
C SER A 359 -38.15 40.55 -12.41
N SER A 360 -37.16 40.34 -13.30
CA SER A 360 -37.03 41.12 -14.55
C SER A 360 -35.99 40.52 -15.50
N ASP A 361 -36.44 40.34 -16.74
CA ASP A 361 -35.71 39.94 -17.93
C ASP A 361 -34.53 40.86 -18.30
N THR A 362 -33.50 40.30 -18.94
CA THR A 362 -32.99 40.84 -20.22
C THR A 362 -32.13 39.83 -21.01
N LYS A 363 -32.62 39.56 -22.22
CA LYS A 363 -32.01 38.93 -23.41
C LYS A 363 -30.50 39.15 -23.59
N THR A 364 -29.77 38.12 -24.06
CA THR A 364 -29.05 38.19 -25.36
C THR A 364 -28.70 36.79 -25.94
N VAL A 365 -29.42 36.44 -27.00
CA VAL A 365 -29.01 35.89 -28.32
C VAL A 365 -27.98 34.75 -28.44
N ILE A 366 -28.55 33.63 -28.90
CA ILE A 366 -28.10 32.50 -29.71
C ILE A 366 -27.09 32.86 -30.82
N LYS A 367 -26.05 32.02 -31.00
CA LYS A 367 -25.48 31.76 -32.33
C LYS A 367 -25.14 30.28 -32.49
N SER A 368 -25.98 29.60 -33.26
CA SER A 368 -25.80 28.26 -33.81
C SER A 368 -25.82 28.37 -35.33
N THR A 369 -24.92 27.67 -36.04
CA THR A 369 -25.12 27.14 -37.41
C THR A 369 -23.90 26.28 -37.84
N PRO A 370 -24.03 25.40 -38.86
CA PRO A 370 -23.69 23.97 -38.78
C PRO A 370 -22.93 23.43 -40.05
N LEU A 371 -23.12 22.13 -40.35
CA LEU A 371 -22.87 21.38 -41.61
C LEU A 371 -21.43 20.83 -41.83
N ALA A 372 -21.19 19.64 -42.40
CA ALA A 372 -22.04 18.69 -43.13
C ALA A 372 -21.48 17.24 -43.06
N ALA A 373 -22.38 16.30 -43.37
CA ALA A 373 -22.14 14.88 -43.61
C ALA A 373 -21.63 14.60 -45.04
N SER A 374 -21.07 13.40 -45.24
CA SER A 374 -21.16 12.70 -46.53
C SER A 374 -21.29 11.20 -46.29
N GLU A 375 -22.37 10.63 -46.82
CA GLU A 375 -22.60 9.20 -47.00
C GLU A 375 -21.78 8.67 -48.18
N SER A 376 -21.48 7.38 -48.20
CA SER A 376 -21.79 6.52 -49.36
C SER A 376 -21.71 5.04 -48.97
N ALA A 377 -22.71 4.29 -49.44
CA ALA A 377 -22.85 2.85 -49.34
C ALA A 377 -22.10 2.14 -50.47
N GLY A 378 -21.76 0.85 -50.28
CA GLY A 378 -21.24 0.00 -51.35
C GLY A 378 -20.75 -1.37 -50.89
N THR A 379 -21.69 -2.31 -50.77
CA THR A 379 -21.66 -3.71 -51.24
C THR A 379 -20.39 -4.58 -51.11
N THR A 380 -20.62 -5.77 -50.55
CA THR A 380 -19.76 -6.98 -50.54
C THR A 380 -19.39 -7.46 -51.96
N PRO A 381 -18.29 -8.24 -52.07
CA PRO A 381 -18.50 -9.68 -52.25
C PRO A 381 -17.54 -10.58 -51.47
N THR A 382 -18.08 -11.76 -51.19
CA THR A 382 -17.47 -13.02 -50.78
C THR A 382 -16.43 -13.51 -51.80
N THR A 383 -15.26 -13.93 -51.33
CA THR A 383 -14.41 -14.89 -52.06
C THR A 383 -13.73 -15.84 -51.06
N SER A 384 -14.08 -17.11 -51.23
CA SER A 384 -13.55 -18.29 -50.58
C SER A 384 -12.08 -18.51 -50.96
N VAL A 385 -11.23 -18.92 -50.00
CA VAL A 385 -9.92 -19.51 -50.28
C VAL A 385 -9.98 -20.97 -49.83
N GLU A 386 -10.05 -21.87 -50.82
CA GLU A 386 -9.71 -23.27 -50.68
C GLU A 386 -8.20 -23.40 -50.51
N ILE A 387 -7.75 -24.13 -49.49
CA ILE A 387 -6.40 -24.70 -49.43
C ILE A 387 -6.54 -26.18 -49.80
N THR A 388 -6.19 -26.48 -51.05
CA THR A 388 -5.94 -27.84 -51.54
C THR A 388 -4.63 -28.36 -50.98
N GLY A 389 -4.65 -29.57 -50.41
CA GLY A 389 -3.44 -30.37 -50.23
C GLY A 389 -3.01 -31.03 -51.54
N ALA A 390 -1.70 -31.16 -51.73
CA ALA A 390 -1.01 -32.28 -52.39
C ALA A 390 0.49 -31.94 -52.57
N ASN A 391 1.33 -32.47 -51.68
CA ASN A 391 2.41 -33.42 -52.00
C ASN A 391 3.15 -33.84 -50.74
#